data_AF-A0A256YVS4-F1
#
_entry.id   AF-A0A256YVS4-F1
#
_cell.length_a   1.000
_cell.length_b   1.000
_cell.length_c   1.000
_cell.angle_alpha   90.00
_cell.angle_beta   90.00
_cell.angle_gamma   90.00
#
_symmetry.space_group_name_H-M   'P 1'
#
loop_
_entity.id
_entity.type
_entity.pdbx_description
1 polymer ?
#
loop_
_entity_poly.entity_id
_entity_poly.type
_entity_poly.pdbx_seq_one_letter_code
_entity_poly.pdbx_strand_id
1 'polypeptide(L)'
;MIPFERMKMDIEALGKEDIDEIKELLHSLGDPDIFFDVEYLDLFSRYMGWDWTYLRMGGGDELVIEPYHVRDIEGSNGRDLISPWYFGGPLFGTEDVDKKRELSYRFRKE
;
A
#
# COMPACT_ATOMS: atom_id res chain seq x y z
N MET A 1 -0.52 25.99 14.10
CA MET A 1 0.36 24.80 14.00
C MET A 1 -0.34 23.71 14.77
N ILE A 2 -0.93 22.72 14.10
CA ILE A 2 -1.65 21.64 14.77
C ILE A 2 -0.60 20.65 15.28
N PRO A 3 -0.58 20.29 16.57
CA PRO A 3 0.32 19.26 17.08
C PRO A 3 -0.14 17.91 16.53
N PHE A 4 0.66 17.31 15.65
CA PHE A 4 0.44 15.93 15.21
C PHE A 4 1.01 14.99 16.27
N GLU A 5 0.13 14.41 17.09
CA GLU A 5 0.50 13.29 17.95
C GLU A 5 0.96 12.11 17.07
N ARG A 6 2.07 11.48 17.44
CA ARG A 6 2.57 10.27 16.76
C ARG A 6 1.62 9.12 17.10
N MET A 7 0.78 8.72 16.15
CA MET A 7 0.00 7.49 16.28
C MET A 7 0.86 6.29 15.89
N LYS A 8 0.70 5.19 16.62
CA LYS A 8 1.22 3.88 16.23
C LYS A 8 0.14 3.26 15.34
N MET A 9 0.29 3.32 14.02
CA MET A 9 -0.61 2.60 13.12
C MET A 9 -0.10 1.16 13.00
N ASP A 10 -1.01 0.20 13.12
CA ASP A 10 -0.69 -1.19 12.81
C ASP A 10 -0.49 -1.28 11.29
N ILE A 11 0.71 -1.74 10.90
CA ILE A 11 1.10 -1.97 9.51
C ILE A 11 1.14 -3.47 9.28
N GLU A 12 0.38 -3.92 8.29
CA GLU A 12 0.28 -5.31 7.88
C GLU A 12 0.75 -5.44 6.43
N ALA A 13 1.63 -6.41 6.18
CA ALA A 13 2.06 -6.76 4.83
C ALA A 13 1.23 -7.94 4.34
N LEU A 14 0.47 -7.74 3.27
CA LEU A 14 -0.37 -8.76 2.65
C LEU A 14 0.32 -9.29 1.39
N GLY A 15 0.39 -10.61 1.28
CA GLY A 15 1.15 -11.32 0.26
C GLY A 15 0.28 -12.18 -0.67
N LYS A 16 0.93 -13.14 -1.33
CA LYS A 16 0.27 -14.09 -2.25
C LYS A 16 -0.68 -15.04 -1.53
N GLU A 17 -0.43 -15.27 -0.24
CA GLU A 17 -1.27 -16.04 0.65
C GLU A 17 -2.59 -15.35 0.99
N ASP A 18 -2.66 -14.02 0.85
CA ASP A 18 -3.80 -13.19 1.26
C ASP A 18 -4.63 -12.68 0.06
N ILE A 19 -4.49 -13.29 -1.12
CA ILE A 19 -5.09 -12.79 -2.37
C ILE A 19 -6.61 -12.58 -2.26
N ASP A 20 -7.32 -13.49 -1.60
CA ASP A 20 -8.77 -13.38 -1.45
C ASP A 20 -9.15 -12.19 -0.55
N GLU A 21 -8.42 -11.98 0.55
CA GLU A 21 -8.60 -10.80 1.42
C GLU A 21 -8.29 -9.50 0.65
N ILE A 22 -7.18 -9.47 -0.10
CA ILE A 22 -6.80 -8.31 -0.90
C ILE A 22 -7.90 -7.98 -1.91
N LYS A 23 -8.43 -8.97 -2.62
CA LYS A 23 -9.50 -8.76 -3.62
C LYS A 23 -10.79 -8.24 -2.99
N GLU A 24 -11.19 -8.81 -1.86
CA GLU A 24 -12.37 -8.32 -1.12
C GLU A 24 -12.17 -6.88 -0.64
N LEU A 25 -10.98 -6.57 -0.10
CA LEU A 25 -10.63 -5.25 0.37
C LEU A 25 -10.63 -4.22 -0.76
N LEU A 26 -9.95 -4.50 -1.87
CA LEU A 26 -9.89 -3.61 -3.02
C LEU A 26 -11.28 -3.35 -3.62
N HIS A 27 -12.12 -4.38 -3.74
CA HIS A 27 -13.50 -4.23 -4.20
C HIS A 27 -14.34 -3.37 -3.24
N SER A 28 -14.10 -3.47 -1.93
CA SER A 28 -14.78 -2.63 -0.94
C SER A 28 -14.38 -1.14 -1.01
N LEU A 29 -13.18 -0.87 -1.50
CA LEU A 29 -12.61 0.48 -1.67
C LEU A 29 -12.97 1.12 -3.01
N GLY A 30 -13.65 0.39 -3.91
CA GLY A 30 -14.13 0.88 -5.20
C GLY A 30 -13.52 0.13 -6.38
N ASP A 31 -13.33 0.85 -7.49
CA ASP A 31 -12.71 0.34 -8.71
C ASP A 31 -11.29 0.92 -8.82
N PRO A 32 -10.29 0.28 -8.17
CA PRO A 32 -8.95 0.81 -8.13
C PRO A 32 -8.24 0.72 -9.48
N ASP A 33 -7.21 1.53 -9.68
CA ASP A 33 -6.42 1.51 -10.91
C ASP A 33 -5.72 0.13 -11.09
N ILE A 34 -5.36 -0.21 -12.32
CA ILE A 34 -4.73 -1.49 -12.70
C ILE A 34 -3.46 -1.79 -11.90
N PHE A 35 -2.80 -0.77 -11.34
CA PHE A 35 -1.61 -0.92 -10.52
C PHE A 35 -1.87 -1.53 -9.13
N PHE A 36 -3.15 -1.59 -8.72
CA PHE A 36 -3.63 -2.34 -7.58
C PHE A 36 -4.12 -3.74 -7.96
N ASP A 37 -4.09 -4.12 -9.24
CA ASP A 37 -4.49 -5.45 -9.66
C ASP A 37 -3.39 -6.46 -9.36
N VAL A 38 -3.78 -7.55 -8.68
CA VAL A 38 -2.86 -8.62 -8.29
C VAL A 38 -2.19 -9.27 -9.50
N GLU A 39 -2.93 -9.48 -10.61
CA GLU A 39 -2.39 -10.07 -11.83
C GLU A 39 -1.37 -9.14 -12.50
N TYR A 40 -1.62 -7.83 -12.48
CA TYR A 40 -0.64 -6.83 -12.96
C TYR A 40 0.64 -6.87 -12.12
N LEU A 41 0.52 -6.85 -10.79
CA LEU A 41 1.67 -6.92 -9.89
C LEU A 41 2.46 -8.22 -10.09
N ASP A 42 1.76 -9.35 -10.25
CA ASP A 42 2.39 -10.64 -10.51
C ASP A 42 3.15 -10.65 -11.84
N LEU A 43 2.54 -10.12 -12.91
CA LEU A 43 3.15 -10.04 -14.23
C LEU A 43 4.43 -9.20 -14.20
N PHE A 44 4.36 -8.01 -13.62
CA PHE A 44 5.50 -7.11 -13.53
C PHE A 44 6.62 -7.70 -12.67
N SER A 45 6.26 -8.27 -11.51
CA SER A 45 7.22 -8.86 -10.58
C SER A 45 7.95 -10.06 -11.20
N ARG A 46 7.23 -10.91 -11.97
CA ARG A 46 7.86 -11.99 -12.75
C ARG A 46 8.82 -11.47 -13.82
N TYR A 47 8.46 -10.39 -14.52
CA TYR A 47 9.33 -9.78 -15.53
C TYR A 47 10.61 -9.21 -14.91
N MET A 48 10.51 -8.58 -13.74
CA MET A 48 11.64 -7.96 -13.05
C MET A 48 12.46 -8.93 -12.17
N GLY A 49 11.95 -10.14 -11.92
CA GLY A 49 12.53 -11.07 -10.94
C GLY A 49 12.35 -10.60 -9.49
N TRP A 50 11.26 -9.89 -9.21
CA TRP A 50 10.93 -9.30 -7.91
C TRP A 50 9.72 -10.02 -7.28
N ASP A 51 9.37 -9.63 -6.06
CA ASP A 51 8.10 -9.99 -5.42
C ASP A 51 7.18 -8.76 -5.32
N TRP A 52 5.98 -8.94 -4.79
CA TRP A 52 5.07 -7.84 -4.46
C TRP A 52 4.40 -8.07 -3.11
N THR A 53 3.93 -6.98 -2.51
CA THR A 53 3.13 -6.99 -1.28
C THR A 53 2.22 -5.78 -1.26
N TYR A 54 1.11 -5.83 -0.54
CA TYR A 54 0.36 -4.63 -0.15
C TYR A 54 0.70 -4.28 1.29
N LEU A 55 0.92 -3.00 1.55
CA LEU A 55 0.93 -2.49 2.92
C LEU A 55 -0.46 -1.98 3.25
N ARG A 56 -1.11 -2.65 4.20
CA ARG A 56 -2.37 -2.24 4.80
C ARG A 56 -2.09 -1.56 6.13
N MET A 57 -2.70 -0.40 6.35
CA MET A 57 -2.47 0.45 7.51
C MET A 57 -3.80 0.94 8.07
N GLY A 58 -3.99 0.83 9.39
CA GLY A 58 -5.21 1.30 10.05
C GLY A 58 -6.46 0.47 9.76
N GLY A 59 -7.64 1.04 9.96
CA GLY A 59 -8.92 0.37 9.75
C GLY A 59 -10.12 1.32 9.70
N GLY A 60 -11.24 0.85 9.15
CA GLY A 60 -12.43 1.69 8.91
C GLY A 60 -12.12 2.90 8.03
N ASP A 61 -12.59 4.08 8.42
CA ASP A 61 -12.37 5.32 7.66
C ASP A 61 -10.90 5.82 7.69
N GLU A 62 -10.01 5.18 8.45
CA GLU A 62 -8.56 5.49 8.46
C GLU A 62 -7.73 4.46 7.70
N LEU A 63 -8.39 3.47 7.09
CA LEU A 63 -7.73 2.45 6.28
C LEU A 63 -6.96 3.10 5.13
N VAL A 64 -5.71 2.69 4.97
CA VAL A 64 -4.88 3.00 3.81
C VAL A 64 -4.26 1.71 3.30
N ILE A 65 -4.29 1.51 1.98
CA ILE A 65 -3.65 0.38 1.33
C ILE A 65 -2.85 0.84 0.13
N GLU A 66 -1.65 0.29 -0.02
CA GLU A 66 -0.76 0.60 -1.13
C GLU A 66 0.05 -0.64 -1.55
N PRO A 67 0.09 -0.99 -2.85
CA PRO A 67 0.95 -2.04 -3.36
C PRO A 67 2.41 -1.59 -3.43
N TYR A 68 3.34 -2.52 -3.26
CA TYR A 68 4.77 -2.33 -3.43
C TYR A 68 5.37 -3.52 -4.18
N HIS A 69 6.37 -3.25 -5.01
CA HIS A 69 7.29 -4.30 -5.45
C HIS A 69 8.41 -4.45 -4.43
N VAL A 70 8.80 -5.68 -4.17
CA VAL A 70 9.81 -6.03 -3.18
C VAL A 70 11.00 -6.66 -3.90
N ARG A 71 12.20 -6.15 -3.63
CA ARG A 71 13.43 -6.78 -4.09
C ARG A 71 14.45 -6.87 -2.97
N ASP A 72 15.30 -7.89 -3.02
CA ASP A 72 16.46 -7.96 -2.15
C ASP A 72 17.51 -6.93 -2.57
N ILE A 73 18.17 -6.32 -1.59
CA ILE A 73 19.27 -5.40 -1.82
C ILE A 73 20.56 -6.21 -1.88
N GLU A 74 21.20 -6.23 -3.05
CA GLU A 74 22.44 -6.97 -3.29
C GLU A 74 23.52 -6.60 -2.26
N GLY A 75 24.11 -7.61 -1.62
CA GLY A 75 25.14 -7.42 -0.59
C GLY A 75 24.63 -7.04 0.80
N SER A 76 23.31 -7.15 1.06
CA SER A 76 22.73 -6.95 2.39
C SER A 76 21.62 -7.96 2.71
N ASN A 77 21.19 -8.01 3.97
CA ASN A 77 19.98 -8.73 4.37
C ASN A 77 18.71 -7.84 4.32
N GLY A 78 18.80 -6.69 3.65
CA GLY A 78 17.73 -5.72 3.51
C GLY A 78 16.86 -5.98 2.29
N ARG A 79 15.62 -5.50 2.35
CA ARG A 79 14.66 -5.51 1.23
C ARG A 79 14.27 -4.08 0.91
N ASP A 80 14.25 -3.74 -0.38
CA ASP A 80 13.70 -2.49 -0.89
C ASP A 80 12.20 -2.66 -1.12
N LEU A 81 11.43 -1.67 -0.67
CA LEU A 81 10.03 -1.49 -1.04
C LEU A 81 9.96 -0.41 -2.11
N ILE A 82 9.63 -0.81 -3.33
CA ILE A 82 9.51 0.07 -4.49
C ILE A 82 8.03 0.33 -4.70
N SER A 83 7.58 1.52 -4.31
CA SER A 83 6.21 1.90 -4.57
C SER A 83 5.98 2.16 -6.06
N PRO A 84 4.84 1.71 -6.61
CA PRO A 84 4.30 2.18 -7.85
C PRO A 84 3.67 3.59 -7.74
N TRP A 85 4.03 4.44 -6.76
CA TRP A 85 3.47 5.80 -6.53
C TRP A 85 3.36 6.65 -7.81
N TYR A 86 4.20 6.40 -8.82
CA TYR A 86 4.10 7.00 -10.15
C TYR A 86 2.78 6.71 -10.89
N PHE A 87 1.95 5.81 -10.37
CA PHE A 87 0.81 5.22 -11.06
C PHE A 87 -0.54 5.35 -10.34
N GLY A 88 -0.62 6.02 -9.19
CA GLY A 88 -1.93 6.23 -8.53
C GLY A 88 -1.91 6.64 -7.05
N GLY A 89 -0.78 6.43 -6.36
CA GLY A 89 -0.70 6.66 -4.91
C GLY A 89 -1.55 5.67 -4.11
N PRO A 90 -1.66 5.83 -2.77
CA PRO A 90 -2.41 4.92 -1.90
C PRO A 90 -3.92 5.05 -2.08
N LEU A 91 -4.64 3.96 -1.82
CA LEU A 91 -6.10 3.97 -1.65
C LEU A 91 -6.45 4.23 -0.20
N PHE A 92 -7.55 4.94 0.01
CA PHE A 92 -8.04 5.34 1.31
C PHE A 92 -9.45 4.80 1.53
N GLY A 93 -9.75 4.31 2.74
CA GLY A 93 -11.08 3.88 3.16
C GLY A 93 -12.10 5.00 3.38
N THR A 94 -11.85 6.19 2.85
CA THR A 94 -12.69 7.37 3.00
C THR A 94 -12.66 8.16 1.71
N GLU A 95 -13.77 8.82 1.34
CA GLU A 95 -13.83 9.75 0.21
C GLU A 95 -13.56 11.21 0.60
N ASP A 96 -13.43 11.51 1.89
CA ASP A 96 -13.16 12.86 2.39
C ASP A 96 -11.74 13.30 1.98
N VAL A 97 -11.65 14.34 1.15
CA VAL A 97 -10.39 14.86 0.60
C VAL A 97 -9.48 15.42 1.69
N ASP A 98 -10.03 16.08 2.71
CA ASP A 98 -9.23 16.64 3.80
C ASP A 98 -8.66 15.52 4.68
N LYS A 99 -9.45 14.47 4.89
CA LYS A 99 -8.99 13.26 5.59
C LYS A 99 -7.94 12.49 4.79
N LYS A 100 -8.12 12.29 3.48
CA LYS A 100 -7.10 11.70 2.57
C LYS A 100 -5.78 12.48 2.65
N ARG A 101 -5.87 13.81 2.64
CA ARG A 101 -4.71 14.71 2.76
C ARG A 101 -4.02 14.58 4.11
N GLU A 102 -4.78 14.57 5.19
CA GLU A 102 -4.25 14.37 6.55
C GLU A 102 -3.52 13.03 6.67
N LEU A 103 -4.15 11.93 6.26
CA LEU A 103 -3.55 10.60 6.27
C LEU A 103 -2.26 10.57 5.44
N SER A 104 -2.28 11.11 4.22
CA SER A 104 -1.09 11.21 3.36
C SER A 104 0.09 11.94 4.01
N TYR A 105 -0.19 13.01 4.78
CA TYR A 105 0.87 13.76 5.48
C TYR A 105 1.40 13.03 6.70
N ARG A 106 0.55 12.25 7.39
CA ARG A 106 0.98 11.42 8.52
C ARG A 106 2.01 10.38 8.07
N PHE A 107 1.84 9.74 6.91
CA PHE A 107 2.80 8.75 6.38
C PHE A 107 4.14 9.34 5.93
N ARG A 108 4.18 10.58 5.41
CA ARG A 108 5.43 11.16 4.84
C ARG A 108 6.47 11.62 5.87
N LYS A 109 6.16 11.59 7.17
CA LYS A 109 7.05 12.08 8.23
C LYS A 109 7.64 10.96 9.10
N GLU A 110 7.38 9.70 8.75
CA GLU A 110 8.07 8.53 9.30
C GLU A 110 9.36 8.25 8.51
#